data_AF-A0A7Y6PJ59-F1
#
_entry.id   AF-A0A7Y6PJ59-F1
#
_cell.length_a   1.000
_cell.length_b   1.000
_cell.length_c   1.000
_cell.angle_alpha   90.00
_cell.angle_beta   90.00
_cell.angle_gamma   90.00
#
_symmetry.space_group_name_H-M   'P 1'
#
loop_
_entity.id
_entity.type
_entity.pdbx_description
1 polymer ?
#
loop_
_entity_poly.entity_id
_entity_poly.type
_entity_poly.pdbx_seq_one_letter_code
_entity_poly.pdbx_strand_id
1 'polypeptide(L)'
;RGIAHIGVIEELLRHNYEITSIAGSSMGAMVGAMYASGKLEECKEWLYSWDKRKMWELADLTLSRDGLVKGDRFIKELKEIIPDMNIEDLPIPYV
;
A
#
# COMPACT_ATOMS: atom_id res chain seq x y z
N ARG A 1 -4.90 10.20 4.22
CA ARG A 1 -5.41 10.23 2.83
C ARG A 1 -5.11 8.93 2.08
N GLY A 2 -3.88 8.38 2.12
CA GLY A 2 -3.56 7.10 1.44
C GLY A 2 -4.43 5.90 1.86
N ILE A 3 -4.76 5.78 3.14
CA ILE A 3 -5.63 4.72 3.68
C ILE A 3 -7.07 4.79 3.12
N ALA A 4 -7.51 5.95 2.61
CA ALA A 4 -8.83 6.08 2.01
C ALA A 4 -9.00 5.20 0.76
N HIS A 5 -7.90 4.89 0.05
CA HIS A 5 -7.93 3.97 -1.09
C HIS A 5 -8.37 2.56 -0.68
N ILE A 6 -8.03 2.11 0.54
CA ILE A 6 -8.49 0.82 1.07
C ILE A 6 -10.02 0.83 1.18
N GLY A 7 -10.58 1.88 1.79
CA GLY A 7 -12.03 2.00 1.94
C GLY A 7 -12.77 2.10 0.59
N VAL A 8 -12.17 2.75 -0.42
CA VAL A 8 -12.74 2.77 -1.78
C VAL A 8 -12.78 1.37 -2.39
N ILE A 9 -11.70 0.60 -2.27
CA ILE A 9 -11.66 -0.78 -2.77
C ILE A 9 -12.69 -1.64 -2.04
N GLU A 10 -12.74 -1.58 -0.71
CA GLU A 10 -13.73 -2.31 0.09
C GLU A 10 -15.17 -1.97 -0.30
N GLU A 11 -15.47 -0.70 -0.58
CA GLU A 11 -16.80 -0.27 -1.01
C GLU A 11 -17.17 -0.82 -2.39
N LEU A 12 -16.24 -0.78 -3.35
CA LEU A 12 -16.46 -1.36 -4.67
C LEU A 12 -16.78 -2.86 -4.57
N LEU A 13 -16.00 -3.61 -3.79
CA LEU A 13 -16.21 -5.03 -3.57
C LEU A 13 -17.51 -5.33 -2.84
N ARG A 14 -17.89 -4.52 -1.84
CA ARG A 14 -19.16 -4.63 -1.11
C ARG A 14 -20.38 -4.51 -2.04
N HIS A 15 -20.24 -3.72 -3.10
CA HIS A 15 -21.26 -3.53 -4.13
C HIS A 15 -21.18 -4.55 -5.29
N ASN A 16 -20.34 -5.58 -5.16
CA ASN A 16 -20.08 -6.59 -6.18
C ASN A 16 -19.49 -6.03 -7.49
N TYR A 17 -18.75 -4.92 -7.43
CA TYR A 17 -17.94 -4.48 -8.55
C TYR A 17 -16.64 -5.27 -8.61
N GLU A 18 -16.23 -5.61 -9.84
CA GLU A 18 -14.95 -6.25 -10.13
C GLU A 18 -13.94 -5.19 -10.60
N ILE A 19 -12.78 -5.13 -9.94
CA ILE A 19 -11.68 -4.26 -10.33
C ILE A 19 -10.85 -5.00 -11.37
N THR A 20 -10.97 -4.59 -12.64
CA THR A 20 -10.32 -5.28 -13.77
C THR A 20 -8.94 -4.73 -14.12
N SER A 21 -8.56 -3.56 -13.61
CA SER A 21 -7.24 -2.97 -13.80
C SER A 21 -6.96 -1.90 -12.75
N ILE A 22 -5.68 -1.68 -12.46
CA ILE A 22 -5.19 -0.76 -11.44
C ILE A 22 -4.14 0.15 -12.07
N ALA A 23 -4.28 1.44 -11.82
CA ALA A 23 -3.24 2.44 -12.07
C ALA A 23 -3.12 3.32 -10.82
N GLY A 24 -1.92 3.76 -10.49
CA GLY A 24 -1.72 4.54 -9.28
C GLY A 24 -0.42 5.32 -9.24
N SER A 25 -0.36 6.28 -8.33
CA SER A 25 0.85 7.04 -8.02
C SER A 25 1.01 7.19 -6.51
N SER A 26 2.25 7.16 -6.03
CA SER A 26 2.59 7.30 -4.61
C SER A 26 1.79 6.31 -3.74
N MET A 27 1.08 6.78 -2.71
CA MET A 27 0.24 5.94 -1.85
C MET A 27 -0.87 5.20 -2.60
N GLY A 28 -1.40 5.76 -3.68
CA GLY A 28 -2.41 5.08 -4.49
C GLY A 28 -1.83 3.88 -5.23
N ALA A 29 -0.61 4.00 -5.75
CA ALA A 29 0.10 2.90 -6.38
C ALA A 29 0.32 1.75 -5.38
N MET A 30 0.77 2.12 -4.18
CA MET A 30 1.06 1.17 -3.11
C MET A 30 -0.17 0.40 -2.65
N VAL A 31 -1.29 1.07 -2.36
CA VAL A 31 -2.55 0.39 -1.98
C VAL A 31 -3.09 -0.44 -3.15
N GLY A 32 -2.98 0.06 -4.37
CA GLY A 32 -3.29 -0.71 -5.57
C GLY A 32 -2.48 -2.00 -5.66
N ALA A 33 -1.17 -1.95 -5.36
CA ALA A 33 -0.31 -3.13 -5.39
C ALA A 33 -0.66 -4.13 -4.30
N MET A 34 -0.96 -3.66 -3.07
CA MET A 34 -1.46 -4.52 -1.97
C MET A 34 -2.71 -5.30 -2.39
N TYR A 35 -3.63 -4.65 -3.11
CA TYR A 35 -4.83 -5.31 -3.60
C TYR A 35 -4.56 -6.24 -4.79
N ALA A 36 -3.79 -5.78 -5.78
CA ALA A 36 -3.43 -6.58 -6.95
C ALA A 36 -2.72 -7.89 -6.57
N SER A 37 -1.88 -7.86 -5.53
CA SER A 37 -1.15 -9.04 -5.03
C SER A 37 -2.00 -9.96 -4.14
N GLY A 38 -3.27 -9.64 -3.91
CA GLY A 38 -4.15 -10.38 -2.98
C GLY A 38 -3.77 -10.25 -1.51
N LYS A 39 -3.00 -9.21 -1.14
CA LYS A 39 -2.46 -8.99 0.21
C LYS A 39 -3.08 -7.81 0.96
N LEU A 40 -4.22 -7.29 0.48
CA LEU A 40 -4.85 -6.09 1.03
C LEU A 40 -5.21 -6.27 2.51
N GLU A 41 -5.73 -7.43 2.89
CA GLU A 41 -6.16 -7.67 4.28
C GLU A 41 -4.97 -7.74 5.24
N GLU A 42 -3.92 -8.49 4.92
CA GLU A 42 -2.72 -8.56 5.77
C GLU A 42 -2.02 -7.20 5.88
N CYS A 43 -1.98 -6.43 4.79
CA CYS A 43 -1.45 -5.07 4.79
C CYS A 43 -2.31 -4.13 5.65
N LYS A 44 -3.64 -4.29 5.62
CA LYS A 44 -4.58 -3.52 6.42
C LYS A 44 -4.43 -3.82 7.91
N GLU A 45 -4.35 -5.10 8.28
CA GLU A 45 -4.07 -5.53 9.66
C GLU A 45 -2.73 -4.99 10.16
N TRP A 46 -1.68 -5.06 9.33
CA TRP A 46 -0.39 -4.48 9.66
C TRP A 46 -0.47 -2.97 9.88
N LEU A 47 -1.17 -2.22 9.01
CA LEU A 47 -1.39 -0.79 9.20
C LEU A 47 -2.16 -0.48 10.50
N TYR A 48 -3.15 -1.30 10.86
CA TYR A 48 -3.92 -1.14 12.10
C TYR A 48 -3.16 -1.55 13.36
N SER A 49 -2.16 -2.42 13.24
CA SER A 49 -1.30 -2.82 14.36
C SER A 49 -0.38 -1.69 14.86
N TRP A 50 -0.28 -0.59 14.13
CA TRP A 50 0.61 0.50 14.50
C TRP A 50 0.05 1.33 15.65
N ASP A 51 0.86 1.49 16.69
CA ASP A 51 0.63 2.55 17.66
C ASP A 51 1.04 3.92 17.08
N LYS A 52 0.63 5.00 17.77
CA LYS A 52 0.98 6.37 17.36
C LYS A 52 2.50 6.51 17.21
N ARG A 53 3.30 5.88 18.08
CA ARG A 53 4.77 5.95 18.03
C ARG A 53 5.33 5.35 16.74
N LYS A 54 4.91 4.15 16.35
CA LYS A 54 5.31 3.45 15.13
C LYS A 54 4.87 4.23 13.89
N MET A 55 3.68 4.82 13.92
CA MET A 55 3.21 5.70 12.85
C MET A 55 4.11 6.95 12.68
N TRP A 56 4.55 7.57 13.78
CA TRP A 56 5.52 8.67 13.74
C TRP A 56 6.90 8.18 13.26
N GLU A 57 7.44 7.07 13.75
CA GLU A 57 8.73 6.51 13.30
C GLU A 57 8.78 6.13 11.81
N LEU A 58 7.63 5.88 11.19
CA LEU A 58 7.52 5.57 9.77
C LEU A 58 7.17 6.82 8.92
N ALA A 59 6.59 7.85 9.54
CA ALA A 59 6.32 9.15 8.93
C ALA A 59 7.52 10.12 8.98
N ASP A 60 8.44 9.92 9.93
CA ASP A 60 9.57 10.79 10.29
C ASP A 60 10.81 9.88 10.40
N LEU A 61 11.99 10.15 9.84
CA LEU A 61 12.66 11.41 9.58
C LEU A 61 13.62 11.25 8.39
N THR A 62 13.54 12.16 7.41
CA THR A 62 14.74 12.87 6.95
C THR A 62 14.32 14.14 6.23
N LEU A 63 14.26 15.22 6.98
CA LEU A 63 14.42 16.57 6.45
C LEU A 63 15.92 16.80 6.21
N SER A 64 16.54 15.99 5.35
CA SER A 64 17.90 16.23 4.87
C SER A 64 17.81 17.09 3.62
N ARG A 65 18.82 17.93 3.38
CA ARG A 65 18.95 18.85 2.22
C ARG A 65 18.81 18.21 0.82
N ASP A 66 18.58 16.90 0.74
CA ASP A 66 18.71 16.05 -0.46
C ASP A 66 17.43 15.29 -0.90
N GLY A 67 16.26 15.52 -0.29
CA GLY A 67 14.99 15.09 -0.90
C GLY A 67 13.95 14.44 0.01
N LEU A 68 12.77 14.20 -0.61
CA LEU A 68 11.51 13.70 -0.04
C LEU A 68 11.69 12.55 0.97
N VAL A 69 10.90 12.61 2.05
CA VAL A 69 10.59 11.56 3.05
C VAL A 69 11.11 10.16 2.66
N LYS A 70 12.13 9.65 3.39
CA LYS A 70 12.58 8.26 3.25
C LYS A 70 11.51 7.28 3.75
N GLY A 71 10.67 6.82 2.82
CA GLY A 71 9.75 5.70 3.01
C GLY A 71 10.44 4.33 3.08
N ASP A 72 11.78 4.26 3.12
CA ASP A 72 12.55 3.02 3.00
C ASP A 72 12.17 1.98 4.08
N ARG A 73 11.97 2.41 5.34
CA ARG A 73 11.57 1.52 6.43
C ARG A 73 10.15 1.00 6.23
N PHE A 74 9.26 1.86 5.77
CA PHE A 74 7.89 1.49 5.41
C PHE A 74 7.89 0.44 4.29
N ILE A 75 8.62 0.71 3.19
CA ILE A 75 8.72 -0.19 2.04
C ILE A 75 9.35 -1.52 2.45
N LYS A 76 10.36 -1.49 3.32
CA LYS A 76 10.99 -2.71 3.85
C LYS A 76 9.99 -3.57 4.62
N GLU A 77 9.24 -2.99 5.57
CA GLU A 77 8.22 -3.73 6.32
C GLU A 77 7.10 -4.24 5.39
N LEU A 78 6.71 -3.46 4.38
CA LEU A 78 5.70 -3.88 3.42
C LEU A 78 6.14 -5.09 2.57
N LYS A 79 7.42 -5.16 2.20
CA LYS A 79 8.01 -6.30 1.48
C LYS A 79 8.03 -7.61 2.29
N GLU A 80 7.84 -7.56 3.60
CA GLU A 80 7.68 -8.77 4.41
C GLU A 80 6.26 -9.38 4.27
N ILE A 81 5.30 -8.58 3.77
CA ILE A 81 3.89 -8.97 3.63
C ILE A 81 3.57 -9.27 2.16
N ILE A 82 4.01 -8.40 1.26
CA ILE A 82 3.82 -8.55 -0.18
C ILE A 82 4.99 -9.36 -0.73
N PRO A 83 4.75 -10.51 -1.40
CA PRO A 83 5.81 -11.30 -2.00
C PRO A 83 6.55 -10.50 -3.08
N ASP A 84 7.84 -10.77 -3.22
CA ASP A 84 8.63 -10.23 -4.34
C ASP A 84 8.16 -10.90 -5.63
N MET A 85 7.59 -10.11 -6.54
CA MET A 85 7.04 -10.59 -7.81
C MET A 85 7.09 -9.48 -8.85
N ASN A 86 7.16 -9.86 -10.13
CA ASN A 86 7.10 -8.88 -11.21
C ASN A 86 5.67 -8.38 -11.40
N ILE A 87 5.53 -7.20 -12.00
CA ILE A 87 4.24 -6.56 -12.21
C ILE A 87 3.36 -7.40 -13.15
N GLU A 88 3.97 -8.01 -14.16
CA GLU A 88 3.33 -8.92 -15.11
C GLU A 88 2.79 -10.21 -14.49
N ASP A 89 3.27 -10.58 -13.30
CA ASP A 89 2.83 -11.78 -12.58
C ASP A 89 1.61 -11.49 -11.69
N LEU A 90 1.15 -10.24 -11.60
CA LEU A 90 0.00 -9.87 -10.78
C LEU A 90 -1.31 -10.44 -11.35
N PRO A 91 -2.21 -10.97 -10.48
CA PRO A 91 -3.55 -11.41 -10.88
C PRO A 91 -4.41 -10.34 -11.56
N ILE A 92 -4.14 -9.06 -11.28
CA ILE A 92 -4.88 -7.91 -11.83
C ILE A 92 -3.91 -7.04 -12.64
N PRO A 93 -4.25 -6.69 -13.90
CA PRO A 93 -3.43 -5.81 -14.73
C PRO A 93 -3.11 -4.49 -14.04
N TYR A 94 -1.82 -4.17 -13.95
CA TYR A 94 -1.30 -2.97 -13.30
C TYR A 94 -0.56 -2.10 -14.31
N VAL A 95 -0.95 -0.82 -14.42
CA VAL A 95 -0.54 0.11 -15.51
C VAL A 95 0.01 1.43 -14.99
#